data_AF-A0A7X8BMG3-F1
#
_entry.id   AF-A0A7X8BMG3-F1
#
_cell.length_a   1.000
_cell.length_b   1.000
_cell.length_c   1.000
_cell.angle_alpha   90.00
_cell.angle_beta   90.00
_cell.angle_gamma   90.00
#
_symmetry.space_group_name_H-M   'P 1'
#
loop_
_entity.id
_entity.type
_entity.pdbx_description
1 polymer ?
#
loop_
_entity_poly.entity_id
_entity_poly.type
_entity_poly.pdbx_seq_one_letter_code
_entity_poly.pdbx_strand_id
1 'polypeptide(L)'
;MSPKPKSLTPWRDKVEKPAEPKVVDVPADVKPPFKPGKMIIATPRIIEDIVRKIPKGKLATVSQIMQKLCQDFGTDSACPITTGIFLNIVAKAAEEDRARSFTPLEHYAFDRGPLNHNLRRPL
;
A
#
# COMPACT_ATOMS: atom_id res chain seq x y z
N MET A 1 2.36 -32.00 16.91
CA MET A 1 3.04 -30.71 16.66
C MET A 1 2.00 -29.73 16.17
N SER A 2 1.54 -28.80 17.01
CA SER A 2 0.67 -27.70 16.54
C SER A 2 1.49 -26.79 15.61
N PRO A 3 0.94 -26.30 14.49
CA PRO A 3 1.65 -25.31 13.69
C PRO A 3 1.82 -24.04 14.54
N LYS A 4 3.06 -23.62 14.79
CA LYS A 4 3.33 -22.29 15.36
C LYS A 4 2.68 -21.25 14.44
N PRO A 5 1.80 -20.36 14.93
CA PRO A 5 1.37 -19.24 14.11
C PRO A 5 2.62 -18.41 13.81
N LYS A 6 3.01 -18.31 12.53
CA LYS A 6 3.91 -17.24 12.12
C LYS A 6 3.14 -15.96 12.41
N SER A 7 3.60 -15.15 13.37
CA SER A 7 3.02 -13.83 13.58
C SER A 7 3.25 -13.02 12.30
N LEU A 8 2.22 -12.96 11.46
CA LEU A 8 2.26 -12.12 10.27
C LEU A 8 2.12 -10.69 10.79
N THR A 9 3.23 -9.97 10.94
CA THR A 9 3.18 -8.56 11.33
C THR A 9 2.22 -7.84 10.37
N PRO A 10 1.17 -7.17 10.88
CA PRO A 10 0.24 -6.36 10.09
C PRO A 10 0.99 -5.42 9.14
N TRP A 11 0.41 -5.16 7.96
CA TRP A 11 1.04 -4.24 7.01
C TRP A 11 1.03 -2.81 7.54
N ARG A 12 0.01 -2.43 8.30
CA ARG A 12 -0.05 -1.15 9.03
C ARG A 12 1.19 -0.90 9.90
N ASP A 13 1.58 -1.89 10.71
CA ASP A 13 2.78 -1.80 11.57
C ASP A 13 4.08 -1.64 10.75
N LYS A 14 4.13 -2.18 9.52
CA LYS A 14 5.28 -2.00 8.63
C LYS A 14 5.35 -0.58 8.05
N VAL A 15 4.21 0.10 7.90
CA VAL A 15 4.17 1.50 7.49
C VAL A 15 4.61 2.41 8.64
N GLU A 16 4.16 2.11 9.85
CA GLU A 16 4.39 2.92 11.06
C GLU A 16 5.75 2.69 11.70
N LYS A 17 6.47 1.62 11.30
CA LYS A 17 7.81 1.34 11.79
C LYS A 17 8.70 2.59 11.63
N PRO A 18 9.25 3.14 12.73
CA PRO A 18 10.12 4.30 12.67
C PRO A 18 11.31 4.04 11.77
N ALA A 19 11.47 4.88 10.77
CA ALA A 19 12.58 4.88 9.83
C ALA A 19 12.82 6.30 9.36
N GLU A 20 14.07 6.60 9.03
CA GLU A 20 14.47 7.89 8.48
C GLU A 20 14.73 7.74 6.98
N PRO A 21 14.28 8.71 6.16
CA PRO A 21 14.65 8.74 4.75
C PRO A 21 16.16 8.96 4.62
N LYS A 22 16.78 8.35 3.61
CA LYS A 22 18.23 8.46 3.38
C LYS A 22 18.50 8.98 1.99
N VAL A 23 19.33 10.03 1.91
CA VAL A 23 19.92 10.48 0.64
C VAL A 23 21.27 9.80 0.49
N VAL A 24 21.51 9.19 -0.67
CA VAL A 24 22.76 8.51 -1.00
C VAL A 24 23.32 9.07 -2.29
N ASP A 25 24.64 9.18 -2.39
CA ASP A 25 25.31 9.54 -3.63
C ASP A 25 25.49 8.31 -4.52
N VAL A 26 25.04 8.42 -5.76
CA VAL A 26 25.13 7.36 -6.78
C VAL A 26 26.29 7.69 -7.73
N PRO A 27 27.24 6.76 -7.92
CA PRO A 27 28.42 7.01 -8.74
C PRO A 27 28.08 7.09 -10.23
N ALA A 28 29.01 7.66 -11.01
CA ALA A 28 28.84 7.91 -12.45
C ALA A 28 28.70 6.62 -13.29
N ASP A 29 29.27 5.50 -12.83
CA ASP A 29 29.33 4.21 -13.51
C ASP A 29 28.13 3.30 -13.20
N VAL A 30 27.03 3.88 -12.70
CA VAL A 30 25.84 3.12 -12.33
C VAL A 30 25.08 2.56 -13.54
N LYS A 31 24.53 1.35 -13.40
CA LYS A 31 23.72 0.70 -14.42
C LYS A 31 22.25 1.13 -14.36
N PRO A 32 21.51 1.10 -15.48
CA PRO A 32 20.06 1.27 -15.48
C PRO A 32 19.37 0.28 -14.53
N PRO A 33 18.28 0.66 -13.84
CA PRO A 33 17.51 1.90 -14.01
C PRO A 33 17.99 3.09 -13.16
N PHE A 34 19.14 2.97 -12.49
CA PHE A 34 19.67 4.02 -11.63
C PHE A 34 20.32 5.14 -12.43
N LYS A 35 20.38 6.34 -11.84
CA LYS A 35 21.01 7.53 -12.42
C LYS A 35 22.07 8.07 -11.46
N PRO A 36 23.20 8.57 -11.97
CA PRO A 36 24.22 9.19 -11.13
C PRO A 36 23.69 10.46 -10.47
N GLY A 37 24.28 10.84 -9.34
CA GLY A 37 23.87 12.00 -8.53
C GLY A 37 23.24 11.60 -7.19
N LYS A 38 22.49 12.50 -6.57
CA LYS A 38 21.83 12.25 -5.28
C LYS A 38 20.56 11.44 -5.48
N MET A 39 20.41 10.36 -4.71
CA MET A 39 19.24 9.50 -4.74
C MET A 39 18.58 9.41 -3.37
N ILE A 40 17.26 9.62 -3.32
CA ILE A 40 16.47 9.42 -2.10
C ILE A 40 15.95 7.99 -1.98
N ILE A 41 16.15 7.40 -0.80
CA ILE A 41 15.48 6.20 -0.31
C ILE A 41 14.45 6.67 0.71
N ALA A 42 13.19 6.77 0.27
CA ALA A 42 12.08 7.22 1.11
C ALA A 42 11.68 6.16 2.14
N THR A 43 10.78 6.50 3.06
CA THR A 43 10.17 5.54 3.99
C THR A 43 8.75 5.17 3.54
N PRO A 44 8.20 4.03 3.96
CA PRO A 44 6.80 3.69 3.70
C PRO A 44 5.82 4.80 4.12
N ARG A 45 6.11 5.47 5.24
CA ARG A 45 5.29 6.57 5.73
C ARG A 45 5.26 7.78 4.80
N ILE A 46 6.42 8.20 4.29
CA ILE A 46 6.50 9.31 3.32
C ILE A 46 5.73 8.98 2.04
N ILE A 47 5.84 7.73 1.57
CA ILE A 47 5.07 7.26 0.41
C ILE A 47 3.57 7.33 0.70
N GLU A 48 3.13 6.86 1.86
CA GLU A 48 1.71 6.93 2.26
C GLU A 48 1.20 8.37 2.29
N ASP A 49 1.96 9.31 2.83
CA ASP A 49 1.58 10.72 2.91
C ASP A 49 1.42 11.36 1.51
N ILE A 50 2.23 10.94 0.52
CA ILE A 50 2.07 11.36 -0.87
C ILE A 50 0.81 10.73 -1.47
N VAL A 51 0.60 9.43 -1.28
CA VAL A 51 -0.55 8.70 -1.82
C VAL A 51 -1.87 9.25 -1.27
N ARG A 52 -1.93 9.58 0.02
CA ARG A 52 -3.13 10.15 0.67
C ARG A 52 -3.53 11.53 0.14
N LYS A 53 -2.59 12.27 -0.47
CA LYS A 53 -2.86 13.58 -1.08
C LYS A 53 -3.43 13.45 -2.49
N ILE A 54 -3.45 12.26 -3.09
CA ILE A 54 -4.04 12.05 -4.42
C ILE A 54 -5.56 12.19 -4.32
N PRO A 55 -6.19 13.09 -5.09
CA PRO A 55 -7.64 13.26 -5.05
C PRO A 55 -8.39 12.00 -5.51
N LYS A 56 -9.59 11.79 -4.95
CA LYS A 56 -10.48 10.70 -5.41
C LYS A 56 -10.77 10.84 -6.91
N GLY A 57 -10.77 9.71 -7.62
CA GLY A 57 -10.98 9.67 -9.07
C GLY A 57 -9.77 10.11 -9.90
N LYS A 58 -8.62 10.37 -9.27
CA LYS A 58 -7.34 10.61 -9.96
C LYS A 58 -6.38 9.46 -9.71
N LEU A 59 -5.42 9.31 -10.62
CA LEU A 59 -4.35 8.32 -10.53
C LEU A 59 -3.01 9.07 -10.56
N ALA A 60 -2.07 8.60 -9.75
CA ALA A 60 -0.67 8.99 -9.85
C ALA A 60 0.16 7.79 -10.31
N THR A 61 1.15 8.05 -11.15
CA THR A 61 2.11 7.04 -11.59
C THR A 61 3.28 6.96 -10.63
N VAL A 62 4.00 5.83 -10.66
CA VAL A 62 5.23 5.66 -9.87
C VAL A 62 6.24 6.78 -10.20
N SER A 63 6.37 7.14 -11.48
CA SER A 63 7.25 8.24 -11.91
C SER A 63 6.87 9.58 -11.28
N GLN A 64 5.58 9.90 -11.19
CA GLN A 64 5.11 11.15 -10.55
C GLN A 64 5.41 11.16 -9.04
N ILE A 65 5.24 10.02 -8.37
CA ILE A 65 5.59 9.88 -6.95
C ILE A 65 7.10 10.07 -6.74
N MET A 66 7.92 9.44 -7.59
CA MET A 66 9.38 9.61 -7.55
C MET A 66 9.81 11.05 -7.82
N GLN A 67 9.18 11.75 -8.78
CA GLN A 67 9.45 13.17 -9.02
C GLN A 67 9.09 14.03 -7.82
N LYS A 68 7.97 13.75 -7.14
CA LYS A 68 7.58 14.46 -5.92
C LYS A 68 8.61 14.25 -4.80
N LEU A 69 9.11 13.03 -4.63
CA LEU A 69 10.19 12.74 -3.68
C LEU A 69 11.46 13.53 -3.99
N CYS A 70 11.87 13.58 -5.25
CA CYS A 70 13.04 14.37 -5.66
C CYS A 70 12.87 15.85 -5.33
N GLN A 71 11.68 16.41 -5.60
CA GLN A 71 11.38 17.81 -5.29
C GLN A 71 11.40 18.10 -3.78
N ASP A 72 10.82 17.20 -2.98
CA ASP A 72 10.70 17.40 -1.52
C ASP A 72 12.05 17.27 -0.80
N PHE A 73 12.96 16.45 -1.33
CA PHE A 73 14.26 16.15 -0.71
C PHE A 73 15.46 16.78 -1.43
N GLY A 74 15.24 17.51 -2.53
CA GLY A 74 16.30 18.14 -3.31
C GLY A 74 17.30 17.14 -3.91
N THR A 75 16.80 16.00 -4.40
CA THR A 75 17.63 14.93 -4.98
C THR A 75 17.40 14.78 -6.49
N ASP A 76 18.36 14.21 -7.21
CA ASP A 76 18.29 14.00 -8.65
C ASP A 76 17.38 12.81 -9.03
N SER A 77 17.35 11.79 -8.17
CA SER A 77 16.56 10.58 -8.38
C SER A 77 15.99 10.02 -7.08
N ALA A 78 15.03 9.09 -7.21
CA ALA A 78 14.54 8.27 -6.13
C ALA A 78 14.82 6.80 -6.46
N CYS A 79 14.99 5.95 -5.45
CA CYS A 79 15.27 4.53 -5.68
C CYS A 79 14.01 3.81 -6.21
N PRO A 80 14.00 3.30 -7.46
CA PRO A 80 12.80 2.71 -8.07
C PRO A 80 12.38 1.40 -7.37
N ILE A 81 13.35 0.63 -6.88
CA ILE A 81 13.11 -0.67 -6.23
C ILE A 81 12.39 -0.45 -4.89
N THR A 82 12.97 0.36 -4.01
CA THR A 82 12.40 0.61 -2.68
C THR A 82 11.07 1.34 -2.77
N THR A 83 10.93 2.29 -3.70
CA THR A 83 9.65 2.97 -3.97
C THR A 83 8.56 1.95 -4.32
N GLY A 84 8.83 1.00 -5.22
CA GLY A 84 7.88 -0.05 -5.58
C GLY A 84 7.51 -0.96 -4.41
N ILE A 85 8.49 -1.40 -3.62
CA ILE A 85 8.26 -2.21 -2.42
C ILE A 85 7.39 -1.45 -1.41
N PHE A 86 7.70 -0.19 -1.13
CA PHE A 86 6.98 0.61 -0.15
C PHE A 86 5.57 0.98 -0.62
N LEU A 87 5.36 1.22 -1.92
CA LEU A 87 4.02 1.33 -2.49
C LEU A 87 3.20 0.06 -2.26
N ASN A 88 3.80 -1.13 -2.40
CA ASN A 88 3.10 -2.39 -2.13
C ASN A 88 2.72 -2.54 -0.64
N ILE A 89 3.62 -2.14 0.27
CA ILE A 89 3.33 -2.14 1.72
C ILE A 89 2.16 -1.21 2.01
N VAL A 90 2.19 0.02 1.49
CA VAL A 90 1.12 1.02 1.68
C VAL A 90 -0.20 0.53 1.09
N ALA A 91 -0.19 -0.07 -0.11
CA ALA A 91 -1.38 -0.61 -0.74
C ALA A 91 -2.01 -1.74 0.09
N LYS A 92 -1.19 -2.65 0.62
CA LYS A 92 -1.68 -3.74 1.49
C LYS A 92 -2.21 -3.22 2.82
N ALA A 93 -1.55 -2.24 3.42
CA ALA A 93 -2.03 -1.60 4.64
C ALA A 93 -3.38 -0.88 4.41
N ALA A 94 -3.55 -0.22 3.26
CA ALA A 94 -4.82 0.39 2.89
C ALA A 94 -5.95 -0.65 2.71
N GLU A 95 -5.64 -1.82 2.13
CA GLU A 95 -6.62 -2.90 2.00
C GLU A 95 -6.97 -3.52 3.35
N GLU A 96 -6.01 -3.71 4.26
CA GLU A 96 -6.27 -4.16 5.64
C GLU A 96 -7.16 -3.17 6.39
N ASP A 97 -6.87 -1.86 6.30
CA ASP A 97 -7.69 -0.83 6.92
C ASP A 97 -9.11 -0.85 6.36
N ARG A 98 -9.27 -0.98 5.03
CA ARG A 98 -10.58 -1.07 4.38
C ARG A 98 -11.37 -2.28 4.87
N ALA A 99 -10.71 -3.44 4.99
CA ALA A 99 -11.34 -4.66 5.49
C ALA A 99 -11.76 -4.53 6.96
N ARG A 100 -10.96 -3.85 7.81
CA ARG A 100 -11.33 -3.55 9.21
C ARG A 100 -12.48 -2.54 9.32
N SER A 101 -12.52 -1.58 8.41
CA SER A 101 -13.59 -0.56 8.33
C SER A 101 -14.91 -1.17 7.85
N PHE A 102 -14.85 -2.30 7.15
CA PHE A 102 -16.00 -3.11 6.81
C PHE A 102 -16.31 -4.06 7.98
N THR A 103 -16.88 -3.53 9.06
CA THR A 103 -17.64 -4.39 9.99
C THR A 103 -18.81 -4.98 9.20
N PRO A 104 -18.93 -6.32 9.09
CA PRO A 104 -20.17 -6.91 8.62
C PRO A 104 -21.28 -6.36 9.52
N LEU A 105 -22.33 -5.81 8.93
CA LEU A 105 -23.55 -5.52 9.68
C LEU A 105 -24.03 -6.87 10.22
N GLU A 106 -23.75 -7.17 11.49
CA GLU A 106 -24.24 -8.35 12.21
C GLU A 106 -25.79 -8.36 12.36
N HIS A 107 -26.48 -7.46 11.64
CA HIS A 107 -27.94 -7.34 11.56
C HIS A 107 -28.51 -7.48 10.13
N TYR A 108 -27.71 -7.92 9.14
CA TYR A 108 -28.27 -8.45 7.89
C TYR A 108 -27.95 -9.93 7.76
N ALA A 109 -28.74 -10.75 8.45
CA ALA A 109 -28.96 -12.12 8.07
C ALA A 109 -29.60 -12.12 6.67
N PHE A 110 -28.82 -12.44 5.64
CA PHE A 110 -29.42 -12.96 4.41
C PHE A 110 -30.04 -14.29 4.80
N ASP A 111 -31.36 -14.32 4.95
CA ASP A 111 -32.12 -15.54 5.15
C ASP A 111 -31.99 -16.40 3.89
N ARG A 112 -30.87 -17.11 3.76
CA ARG A 112 -30.77 -18.26 2.85
C ARG A 112 -31.46 -19.43 3.55
N GLY A 113 -32.78 -19.31 3.71
CA GLY A 113 -33.63 -20.47 3.90
C GLY A 113 -33.47 -21.41 2.70
N PRO A 114 -33.49 -22.74 2.89
CA PRO A 114 -33.40 -23.68 1.80
C PRO A 114 -34.58 -23.47 0.84
N LEU A 115 -34.28 -23.41 -0.46
CA LEU A 115 -35.26 -23.36 -1.55
C LEU A 115 -36.13 -24.63 -1.53
N ASN A 116 -37.22 -24.59 -0.77
CA ASN A 116 -38.28 -25.60 -0.85
C ASN A 116 -39.20 -25.24 -2.02
N HIS A 117 -38.95 -25.87 -3.17
CA HIS A 117 -39.79 -25.78 -4.36
C HIS A 117 -41.03 -26.66 -4.19
N ASN A 118 -42.03 -26.22 -3.41
CA ASN A 118 -43.39 -26.80 -3.41
C ASN A 118 -44.40 -25.88 -2.71
N LEU A 119 -44.85 -24.83 -3.41
CA LEU A 119 -46.08 -24.12 -3.07
C LEU A 119 -46.88 -23.84 -4.35
N ARG A 120 -47.74 -24.80 -4.73
CA ARG A 120 -48.95 -24.49 -5.48
C ARG A 120 -49.89 -23.75 -4.52
N ARG A 121 -50.12 -22.46 -4.75
CA ARG A 121 -51.15 -21.68 -4.05
C ARG A 121 -52.53 -22.00 -4.66
N PRO A 122 -53.59 -22.15 -3.86
CA PRO A 122 -54.95 -22.13 -4.38
C PRO A 122 -55.38 -20.67 -4.57
N LEU A 123 -55.93 -20.38 -5.75
CA LEU A 123 -57.25 -19.76 -6.00
C LEU A 123 -57.54 -19.92 -7.50
#